data_AF-A0A965JWI9-F1
#
_entry.id   AF-A0A965JWI9-F1
#
_cell.length_a   1.000
_cell.length_b   1.000
_cell.length_c   1.000
_cell.angle_alpha   90.00
_cell.angle_beta   90.00
_cell.angle_gamma   90.00
#
_symmetry.space_group_name_H-M   'P 1'
#
loop_
_entity.id
_entity.type
_entity.pdbx_description
1 polymer ?
#
loop_
_entity_poly.entity_id
_entity_poly.type
_entity_poly.pdbx_seq_one_letter_code
_entity_poly.pdbx_strand_id
1 'polypeptide(L)'
;MAFTLIGYTESQDSASLTNVAALADPHVRVVGDDIVVPSGLSYVGGVYAIGADITRAQLVSPSIRRRYPLEVTPIEIAAEPADPVKYNPFFFSPIALDEDEALNFQAAENNASAGRSSGLVWLCDGATTPMVGSEMFTIRATNASTLVAYAWTNAALTFGDTLPAGEYAVVGMRASSAGLIAARLVFSQYPWRPGCIASDT
;
A
#
# COMPACT_ATOMS: atom_id res chain seq x y z
N MET A 1 -9.96 -14.53 -0.53
CA MET A 1 -9.66 -13.19 -1.04
C MET A 1 -8.17 -12.98 -0.99
N ALA A 2 -7.60 -12.60 -2.12
CA ALA A 2 -6.25 -12.11 -2.23
C ALA A 2 -6.25 -10.58 -2.34
N PHE A 3 -5.26 -9.96 -1.74
CA PHE A 3 -4.91 -8.58 -2.03
C PHE A 3 -3.39 -8.42 -1.99
N THR A 4 -2.91 -7.38 -2.67
CA THR A 4 -1.51 -7.00 -2.66
C THR A 4 -1.36 -5.50 -2.41
N LEU A 5 -0.28 -5.12 -1.75
CA LEU A 5 0.08 -3.73 -1.52
C LEU A 5 1.16 -3.29 -2.50
N ILE A 6 0.83 -2.30 -3.33
CA ILE A 6 1.77 -1.58 -4.21
C ILE A 6 2.02 -0.18 -3.67
N GLY A 7 3.05 0.50 -4.17
CA GLY A 7 3.37 1.85 -3.70
C GLY A 7 3.99 2.74 -4.77
N TYR A 8 3.94 4.03 -4.50
CA TYR A 8 4.49 5.13 -5.29
C TYR A 8 5.23 6.05 -4.35
N THR A 9 6.36 6.61 -4.77
CA THR A 9 7.08 7.61 -3.97
C THR A 9 8.06 8.42 -4.79
N GLU A 10 8.02 9.74 -4.63
CA GLU A 10 8.91 10.64 -5.37
C GLU A 10 9.15 11.94 -4.59
N SER A 11 10.34 12.52 -4.77
CA SER A 11 10.64 13.87 -4.31
C SER A 11 10.39 14.80 -5.48
N GLN A 12 9.35 15.63 -5.38
CA GLN A 12 8.94 16.52 -6.46
C GLN A 12 8.56 17.88 -5.91
N ASP A 13 8.78 18.92 -6.71
CA ASP A 13 8.40 20.31 -6.42
C ASP A 13 7.25 20.68 -7.36
N SER A 14 6.01 20.54 -6.90
CA SER A 14 4.82 20.83 -7.71
C SER A 14 3.57 21.09 -6.87
N ALA A 15 3.05 22.31 -6.99
CA ALA A 15 1.75 22.71 -6.48
C ALA A 15 0.55 22.19 -7.32
N SER A 16 0.83 21.49 -8.43
CA SER A 16 -0.18 20.84 -9.27
C SER A 16 -0.06 19.32 -9.19
N LEU A 17 -1.17 18.61 -9.41
CA LEU A 17 -1.14 17.15 -9.46
C LEU A 17 -0.23 16.68 -10.60
N THR A 18 0.85 16.04 -10.22
CA THR A 18 1.80 15.39 -11.14
C THR A 18 1.96 13.93 -10.76
N ASN A 19 2.32 13.10 -11.73
CA ASN A 19 2.60 11.69 -11.49
C ASN A 19 3.74 11.54 -10.47
N VAL A 20 3.62 10.53 -9.63
CA VAL A 20 4.64 10.11 -8.67
C VAL A 20 5.21 8.78 -9.14
N ALA A 21 6.52 8.66 -9.16
CA ALA A 21 7.22 7.45 -9.55
C ALA A 21 6.68 6.19 -8.85
N ALA A 22 6.41 5.14 -9.63
CA ALA A 22 6.01 3.84 -9.13
C ALA A 22 7.19 3.13 -8.45
N LEU A 23 6.95 2.51 -7.30
CA LEU A 23 7.98 1.71 -6.64
C LEU A 23 8.26 0.45 -7.44
N ALA A 24 9.54 0.22 -7.73
CA ALA A 24 10.00 -1.00 -8.36
C ALA A 24 9.59 -2.23 -7.52
N ASP A 25 8.99 -3.21 -8.18
CA ASP A 25 8.43 -4.36 -7.47
C ASP A 25 8.42 -5.62 -8.34
N PRO A 26 9.08 -6.71 -7.91
CA PRO A 26 9.15 -7.94 -8.71
C PRO A 26 7.82 -8.65 -8.97
N HIS A 27 6.77 -8.40 -8.17
CA HIS A 27 5.51 -9.16 -8.28
C HIS A 27 4.44 -8.49 -9.17
N VAL A 28 4.67 -7.25 -9.61
CA VAL A 28 3.79 -6.51 -10.52
C VAL A 28 4.60 -5.88 -11.64
N ARG A 29 3.95 -5.58 -12.77
CA ARG A 29 4.63 -4.91 -13.89
C ARG A 29 4.64 -3.41 -13.66
N VAL A 30 5.85 -2.84 -13.59
CA VAL A 30 6.09 -1.39 -13.43
C VAL A 30 6.70 -0.83 -14.71
N VAL A 31 6.17 0.29 -15.20
CA VAL A 31 6.62 0.98 -16.42
C VAL A 31 6.71 2.49 -16.15
N GLY A 32 7.89 2.98 -15.76
CA GLY A 32 8.04 4.38 -15.34
C GLY A 32 7.20 4.67 -14.11
N ASP A 33 6.24 5.61 -14.23
CA ASP A 33 5.32 6.00 -13.16
C ASP A 33 4.05 5.13 -13.12
N ASP A 34 3.94 4.18 -14.03
CA ASP A 34 2.78 3.31 -14.16
C ASP A 34 3.00 1.99 -13.42
N ILE A 35 2.00 1.57 -12.65
CA ILE A 35 1.83 0.16 -12.28
C ILE A 35 0.71 -0.41 -13.15
N VAL A 36 0.98 -1.51 -13.81
CA VAL A 36 -0.01 -2.16 -14.67
C VAL A 36 -0.91 -3.03 -13.79
N VAL A 37 -2.22 -2.83 -13.91
CA VAL A 37 -3.23 -3.55 -13.13
C VAL A 37 -3.06 -5.06 -13.38
N PRO A 38 -2.68 -5.86 -12.35
CA PRO A 38 -2.45 -7.29 -12.54
C PRO A 38 -3.75 -8.04 -12.83
N SER A 39 -3.66 -9.03 -13.72
CA SER A 39 -4.74 -9.98 -13.93
C SER A 39 -5.10 -10.68 -12.61
N GLY A 40 -6.38 -10.68 -12.25
CA GLY A 40 -6.88 -11.29 -11.01
C GLY A 40 -6.85 -10.40 -9.75
N LEU A 41 -6.28 -9.18 -9.79
CA LEU A 41 -6.41 -8.17 -8.73
C LEU A 41 -6.91 -6.83 -9.29
N SER A 42 -7.99 -6.88 -10.08
CA SER A 42 -8.54 -5.75 -10.84
C SER A 42 -9.48 -4.84 -10.03
N TYR A 43 -9.26 -4.71 -8.73
CA TYR A 43 -10.06 -3.85 -7.86
C TYR A 43 -9.19 -3.06 -6.89
N VAL A 44 -9.54 -1.81 -6.62
CA VAL A 44 -8.92 -0.99 -5.57
C VAL A 44 -9.67 -1.22 -4.26
N GLY A 45 -9.03 -1.90 -3.32
CA GLY A 45 -9.51 -2.11 -1.95
C GLY A 45 -9.22 -0.93 -1.01
N GLY A 46 -8.30 -0.05 -1.38
CA GLY A 46 -8.06 1.21 -0.68
C GLY A 46 -6.82 1.95 -1.16
N VAL A 47 -6.73 3.22 -0.77
CA VAL A 47 -5.63 4.11 -1.13
C VAL A 47 -5.24 4.94 0.09
N TYR A 48 -3.95 5.10 0.31
CA TYR A 48 -3.38 5.94 1.35
C TYR A 48 -2.34 6.87 0.74
N ALA A 49 -2.35 8.14 1.13
CA ALA A 49 -1.43 9.16 0.65
C ALA A 49 -0.76 9.85 1.83
N ILE A 50 0.55 10.02 1.76
CA ILE A 50 1.37 10.62 2.82
C ILE A 50 2.48 11.49 2.25
N GLY A 51 2.75 12.60 2.92
CA GLY A 51 3.90 13.47 2.67
C GLY A 51 3.87 14.68 3.61
N ALA A 52 5.03 15.20 4.00
CA ALA A 52 5.11 16.29 4.99
C ALA A 52 4.42 17.57 4.51
N ASP A 53 4.43 17.80 3.19
CA ASP A 53 3.90 19.00 2.54
C ASP A 53 2.80 18.64 1.52
N ILE A 54 2.28 17.40 1.57
CA ILE A 54 1.26 16.95 0.62
C ILE A 54 -0.02 17.75 0.82
N THR A 55 -0.56 18.29 -0.27
CA THR A 55 -1.78 19.09 -0.25
C THR A 55 -2.95 18.40 -0.93
N ARG A 56 -2.66 17.48 -1.87
CA ARG A 56 -3.66 16.74 -2.63
C ARG A 56 -3.07 15.47 -3.23
N ALA A 57 -3.88 14.43 -3.38
CA ALA A 57 -3.48 13.20 -4.05
C ALA A 57 -4.65 12.56 -4.81
N GLN A 58 -4.36 11.95 -5.95
CA GLN A 58 -5.33 11.23 -6.77
C GLN A 58 -4.81 9.87 -7.22
N LEU A 59 -5.71 8.92 -7.35
CA LEU A 59 -5.49 7.69 -8.10
C LEU A 59 -6.17 7.79 -9.46
N VAL A 60 -5.45 7.43 -10.51
CA VAL A 60 -5.86 7.65 -11.89
C VAL A 60 -5.63 6.38 -12.70
N SER A 61 -6.66 5.97 -13.44
CA SER A 61 -6.57 4.94 -14.49
C SER A 61 -7.63 5.22 -15.56
N PRO A 62 -7.54 4.62 -16.77
CA PRO A 62 -8.60 4.70 -17.77
C PRO A 62 -9.98 4.33 -17.22
N SER A 63 -10.08 3.25 -16.43
CA SER A 63 -11.34 2.79 -15.83
C SER A 63 -11.88 3.74 -14.76
N ILE A 64 -11.01 4.28 -13.89
CA ILE A 64 -11.40 5.30 -12.90
C ILE A 64 -11.95 6.56 -13.61
N ARG A 65 -11.27 7.00 -14.67
CA ARG A 65 -11.63 8.20 -15.44
C ARG A 65 -12.96 8.09 -16.17
N ARG A 66 -13.55 6.89 -16.31
CA ARG A 66 -14.93 6.73 -16.84
C ARG A 66 -15.97 7.42 -15.95
N ARG A 67 -15.70 7.58 -14.65
CA ARG A 67 -16.48 8.45 -13.76
C ARG A 67 -15.78 9.79 -13.59
N TYR A 68 -14.73 9.79 -12.75
CA TYR A 68 -13.92 10.93 -12.33
C TYR A 68 -12.63 10.38 -11.71
N PRO A 69 -11.51 11.12 -11.72
CA PRO A 69 -10.32 10.76 -10.93
C PRO A 69 -10.69 10.51 -9.47
N LEU A 70 -10.09 9.47 -8.86
CA LEU A 70 -10.33 9.14 -7.46
C LEU A 70 -9.49 10.07 -6.59
N GLU A 71 -10.13 11.04 -5.94
CA GLU A 71 -9.49 11.82 -4.86
C GLU A 71 -9.18 10.93 -3.67
N VAL A 72 -7.94 11.00 -3.20
CA VAL A 72 -7.51 10.32 -1.97
C VAL A 72 -7.82 11.23 -0.81
N THR A 73 -8.81 10.85 0.00
CA THR A 73 -9.17 11.58 1.21
C THR A 73 -9.54 10.61 2.33
N PRO A 74 -9.03 10.79 3.56
CA PRO A 74 -8.06 11.83 3.97
C PRO A 74 -6.64 11.59 3.41
N ILE A 75 -5.82 12.65 3.40
CA ILE A 75 -4.36 12.57 3.19
C ILE A 75 -3.62 12.75 4.52
N GLU A 76 -2.46 12.13 4.65
CA GLU A 76 -1.59 12.22 5.83
C GLU A 76 -0.49 13.27 5.60
N ILE A 77 -0.65 14.45 6.22
CA ILE A 77 0.34 15.53 6.15
C ILE A 77 1.41 15.29 7.23
N ALA A 78 2.30 14.33 6.97
CA ALA A 78 3.37 13.89 7.86
C ALA A 78 4.46 13.15 7.07
N ALA A 79 5.64 12.99 7.66
CA ALA A 79 6.70 12.15 7.10
C ALA A 79 6.49 10.65 7.39
N GLU A 80 5.74 10.33 8.45
CA GLU A 80 5.49 8.98 8.95
C GLU A 80 3.99 8.82 9.31
N PRO A 81 3.41 7.62 9.18
CA PRO A 81 2.00 7.41 9.50
C PRO A 81 1.67 7.69 10.96
N ALA A 82 0.54 8.37 11.20
CA ALA A 82 0.04 8.57 12.56
C ALA A 82 -0.57 7.28 13.13
N ASP A 83 -0.64 7.17 14.46
CA ASP A 83 -1.40 6.12 15.16
C ASP A 83 -2.48 6.79 16.03
N PRO A 84 -3.78 6.72 15.66
CA PRO A 84 -4.37 5.96 14.55
C PRO A 84 -4.18 6.63 13.17
N VAL A 85 -4.14 5.79 12.13
CA VAL A 85 -3.89 6.21 10.74
C VAL A 85 -5.11 6.88 10.10
N LYS A 86 -4.87 7.92 9.30
CA LYS A 86 -5.89 8.54 8.44
C LYS A 86 -6.09 7.73 7.16
N TYR A 87 -6.99 6.75 7.20
CA TYR A 87 -7.24 5.85 6.07
C TYR A 87 -8.72 5.54 5.91
N ASN A 88 -9.21 5.61 4.66
CA ASN A 88 -10.58 5.20 4.31
C ASN A 88 -10.53 3.98 3.36
N PRO A 89 -10.81 2.76 3.86
CA PRO A 89 -10.80 1.56 3.04
C PRO A 89 -12.05 1.44 2.16
N PHE A 90 -11.88 0.83 0.99
CA PHE A 90 -12.95 0.44 0.06
C PHE A 90 -13.17 -1.07 0.00
N PHE A 91 -12.52 -1.85 0.86
CA PHE A 91 -12.54 -3.32 0.82
C PHE A 91 -13.94 -3.96 0.76
N PHE A 92 -14.97 -3.36 1.37
CA PHE A 92 -16.35 -3.87 1.29
C PHE A 92 -17.08 -3.52 -0.02
N SER A 93 -16.64 -2.48 -0.73
CA SER A 93 -17.20 -2.01 -1.99
C SER A 93 -16.08 -1.43 -2.86
N PRO A 94 -15.16 -2.28 -3.34
CA PRO A 94 -13.93 -1.82 -3.97
C PRO A 94 -14.21 -1.25 -5.36
N ILE A 95 -13.27 -0.46 -5.86
CA ILE A 95 -13.43 0.23 -7.16
C ILE A 95 -12.89 -0.68 -8.26
N ALA A 96 -13.75 -1.08 -9.19
CA ALA A 96 -13.35 -1.92 -10.32
C ALA A 96 -12.42 -1.19 -11.29
N LEU A 97 -11.41 -1.92 -11.76
CA LEU A 97 -10.46 -1.53 -12.79
C LEU A 97 -10.54 -2.54 -13.93
N ASP A 98 -10.09 -2.14 -15.11
CA ASP A 98 -9.81 -3.09 -16.19
C ASP A 98 -8.39 -3.64 -16.03
N GLU A 99 -8.19 -4.92 -16.34
CA GLU A 99 -6.87 -5.54 -16.33
C GLU A 99 -5.96 -4.94 -17.41
N ASP A 100 -4.64 -5.01 -17.20
CA ASP A 100 -3.61 -4.51 -18.13
C ASP A 100 -3.62 -2.99 -18.42
N GLU A 101 -4.44 -2.20 -17.71
CA GLU A 101 -4.39 -0.74 -17.80
C GLU A 101 -3.30 -0.14 -16.91
N ALA A 102 -2.86 1.08 -17.26
CA ALA A 102 -1.94 1.85 -16.43
C ALA A 102 -2.68 2.46 -15.24
N LEU A 103 -2.14 2.23 -14.03
CA LEU A 103 -2.54 2.87 -12.80
C LEU A 103 -1.47 3.87 -12.38
N ASN A 104 -1.89 5.11 -12.13
CA ASN A 104 -1.03 6.21 -11.71
C ASN A 104 -1.48 6.75 -10.36
N PHE A 105 -0.51 7.09 -9.52
CA PHE A 105 -0.71 7.95 -8.38
C PHE A 105 -0.20 9.35 -8.71
N GLN A 106 -1.00 10.35 -8.40
CA GLN A 106 -0.66 11.75 -8.58
C GLN A 106 -0.69 12.47 -7.25
N ALA A 107 0.24 13.38 -7.02
CA ALA A 107 0.28 14.20 -5.82
C ALA A 107 0.67 15.65 -6.15
N ALA A 108 0.22 16.56 -5.29
CA ALA A 108 0.63 17.94 -5.25
C ALA A 108 1.12 18.28 -3.84
N GLU A 109 2.10 19.16 -3.74
CA GLU A 109 2.70 19.60 -2.48
C GLU A 109 2.94 21.13 -2.49
N ASN A 110 3.25 21.73 -1.36
CA ASN A 110 3.36 23.19 -1.23
C ASN A 110 4.64 23.68 -0.54
N ASN A 111 5.67 22.83 -0.48
CA ASN A 111 6.98 23.18 0.02
C ASN A 111 7.70 24.14 -0.94
N ALA A 112 8.69 24.87 -0.43
CA ALA A 112 9.52 25.77 -1.24
C ALA A 112 10.61 25.03 -2.04
N SER A 113 10.71 23.73 -1.88
CA SER A 113 11.67 22.83 -2.53
C SER A 113 11.06 21.44 -2.60
N ALA A 114 11.59 20.57 -3.46
CA ALA A 114 11.04 19.24 -3.68
C ALA A 114 10.73 18.48 -2.37
N GLY A 115 9.46 18.24 -2.13
CA GLY A 115 8.92 17.48 -1.01
C GLY A 115 8.65 16.02 -1.40
N ARG A 116 8.71 15.12 -0.42
CA ARG A 116 8.41 13.70 -0.64
C ARG A 116 6.89 13.47 -0.60
N SER A 117 6.35 12.92 -1.68
CA SER A 117 4.97 12.44 -1.76
C SER A 117 4.96 10.94 -1.97
N SER A 118 4.16 10.20 -1.20
CA SER A 118 4.04 8.75 -1.32
C SER A 118 2.58 8.30 -1.34
N GLY A 119 2.31 7.26 -2.10
CA GLY A 119 0.99 6.63 -2.21
C GLY A 119 1.10 5.13 -1.98
N LEU A 120 0.15 4.55 -1.26
CA LEU A 120 -0.02 3.11 -1.11
C LEU A 120 -1.38 2.72 -1.67
N VAL A 121 -1.43 1.64 -2.46
CA VAL A 121 -2.68 1.16 -3.05
C VAL A 121 -2.82 -0.33 -2.77
N TRP A 122 -3.97 -0.72 -2.24
CA TRP A 122 -4.36 -2.12 -2.10
C TRP A 122 -5.13 -2.54 -3.34
N LEU A 123 -4.56 -3.46 -4.12
CA LEU A 123 -5.27 -4.14 -5.20
C LEU A 123 -5.83 -5.47 -4.70
N CYS A 124 -7.08 -5.78 -5.00
CA CYS A 124 -7.79 -6.98 -4.51
C CYS A 124 -8.57 -7.70 -5.62
N ASP A 125 -9.00 -8.93 -5.31
CA ASP A 125 -9.78 -9.80 -6.22
C ASP A 125 -11.30 -9.57 -6.17
N GLY A 126 -11.77 -8.61 -5.36
CA GLY A 126 -13.19 -8.31 -5.17
C GLY A 126 -13.49 -7.71 -3.79
N ALA A 127 -14.76 -7.81 -3.37
CA ALA A 127 -15.23 -7.30 -2.08
C ALA A 127 -14.92 -8.28 -0.92
N THR A 128 -14.42 -7.75 0.20
CA THR A 128 -13.97 -8.56 1.35
C THR A 128 -15.14 -9.08 2.16
N THR A 129 -15.12 -10.38 2.43
CA THR A 129 -16.02 -11.02 3.40
C THR A 129 -15.32 -11.16 4.75
N PRO A 130 -15.90 -10.65 5.85
CA PRO A 130 -15.35 -10.87 7.19
C PRO A 130 -15.18 -12.36 7.50
N MET A 131 -14.08 -12.72 8.15
CA MET A 131 -13.89 -14.05 8.72
C MET A 131 -14.75 -14.17 9.98
N VAL A 132 -15.63 -15.19 10.04
CA VAL A 132 -16.56 -15.41 11.17
C VAL A 132 -16.39 -16.82 11.70
N GLY A 133 -16.36 -16.97 13.03
CA GLY A 133 -16.40 -18.28 13.70
C GLY A 133 -15.08 -19.05 13.76
N SER A 134 -13.97 -18.47 13.28
CA SER A 134 -12.63 -19.06 13.40
C SER A 134 -11.88 -18.49 14.60
N GLU A 135 -11.08 -19.33 15.27
CA GLU A 135 -10.13 -18.88 16.28
C GLU A 135 -9.03 -18.03 15.62
N MET A 136 -8.76 -16.86 16.20
CA MET A 136 -7.72 -15.95 15.75
C MET A 136 -6.81 -15.62 16.94
N PHE A 137 -5.50 -15.68 16.72
CA PHE A 137 -4.50 -15.29 17.70
C PHE A 137 -3.39 -14.49 17.03
N THR A 138 -2.66 -13.72 17.83
CA THR A 138 -1.56 -12.87 17.37
C THR A 138 -0.24 -13.43 17.86
N ILE A 139 0.73 -13.56 16.96
CA ILE A 139 2.11 -13.88 17.29
C ILE A 139 3.01 -12.68 16.97
N ARG A 140 4.02 -12.46 17.80
CA ARG A 140 5.05 -11.45 17.53
C ARG A 140 6.16 -12.04 16.68
N ALA A 141 6.58 -11.32 15.66
CA ALA A 141 7.82 -11.57 14.94
C ALA A 141 8.67 -10.31 14.89
N THR A 142 9.99 -10.49 14.73
CA THR A 142 10.95 -9.38 14.63
C THR A 142 11.87 -9.58 13.42
N ASN A 143 12.42 -8.48 12.95
CA ASN A 143 13.52 -8.44 11.99
C ASN A 143 14.47 -7.30 12.37
N ALA A 144 15.76 -7.47 12.12
CA ALA A 144 16.80 -6.50 12.45
C ALA A 144 17.56 -5.98 11.21
N SER A 145 17.04 -6.24 10.01
CA SER A 145 17.65 -5.81 8.76
C SER A 145 17.54 -4.29 8.61
N THR A 146 18.59 -3.66 8.12
CA THR A 146 18.53 -2.25 7.70
C THR A 146 17.63 -2.12 6.48
N LEU A 147 16.60 -1.28 6.60
CA LEU A 147 15.66 -1.01 5.50
C LEU A 147 16.21 0.12 4.62
N VAL A 148 15.94 0.03 3.32
CA VAL A 148 16.21 1.13 2.39
C VAL A 148 15.03 2.08 2.41
N ALA A 149 15.30 3.36 2.70
CA ALA A 149 14.28 4.40 2.71
C ALA A 149 13.56 4.48 1.35
N TYR A 150 12.23 4.60 1.37
CA TYR A 150 11.40 4.74 0.17
C TYR A 150 11.59 3.60 -0.85
N ALA A 151 11.86 2.38 -0.38
CA ALA A 151 11.95 1.20 -1.24
C ALA A 151 11.47 -0.06 -0.51
N TRP A 152 10.97 -1.03 -1.28
CA TRP A 152 10.64 -2.34 -0.72
C TRP A 152 11.91 -3.12 -0.38
N THR A 153 12.09 -3.43 0.90
CA THR A 153 13.19 -4.27 1.39
C THR A 153 12.63 -5.62 1.85
N ASN A 154 13.13 -6.72 1.28
CA ASN A 154 12.80 -8.07 1.76
C ASN A 154 13.63 -8.39 3.00
N ALA A 155 12.95 -8.82 4.07
CA ALA A 155 13.58 -9.13 5.34
C ALA A 155 12.97 -10.37 5.97
N ALA A 156 13.80 -11.26 6.53
CA ALA A 156 13.33 -12.50 7.14
C ALA A 156 12.76 -12.22 8.53
N LEU A 157 11.55 -12.75 8.80
CA LEU A 157 10.90 -12.63 10.10
C LEU A 157 11.35 -13.77 11.03
N THR A 158 11.73 -13.41 12.26
CA THR A 158 11.99 -14.34 13.36
C THR A 158 10.80 -14.33 14.31
N PHE A 159 10.10 -15.46 14.44
CA PHE A 159 8.98 -15.59 15.37
C PHE A 159 9.48 -15.66 16.81
N GLY A 160 8.79 -14.94 17.71
CA GLY A 160 9.11 -14.96 19.14
C GLY A 160 8.71 -16.27 19.83
N ASP A 161 7.71 -16.96 19.28
CA ASP A 161 7.16 -18.21 19.81
C ASP A 161 7.08 -19.26 18.71
N THR A 162 6.97 -20.54 19.12
CA THR A 162 6.76 -21.65 18.18
C THR A 162 5.27 -21.83 17.91
N LEU A 163 4.88 -21.77 16.64
CA LEU A 163 3.53 -22.12 16.23
C LEU A 163 3.32 -23.64 16.34
N PRO A 164 2.15 -24.11 16.82
CA PRO A 164 1.79 -25.51 16.72
C PRO A 164 1.86 -26.01 15.27
N ALA A 165 2.00 -27.33 15.07
CA ALA A 165 1.97 -27.90 13.73
C ALA A 165 0.59 -27.67 13.09
N GLY A 166 0.56 -27.10 11.89
CA GLY A 166 -0.69 -26.83 11.18
C GLY A 166 -0.50 -25.91 9.98
N GLU A 167 -1.60 -25.71 9.25
CA GLU A 167 -1.72 -24.71 8.20
C GLU A 167 -2.45 -23.49 8.77
N TYR A 168 -1.88 -22.30 8.54
CA TYR A 168 -2.39 -21.05 9.09
C TYR A 168 -2.69 -20.06 7.98
N ALA A 169 -3.79 -19.33 8.12
CA ALA A 169 -4.08 -18.15 7.33
C ALA A 169 -3.68 -16.90 8.13
N VAL A 170 -3.00 -15.95 7.47
CA VAL A 170 -2.78 -14.63 8.06
C VAL A 170 -4.02 -13.77 7.81
N VAL A 171 -4.71 -13.40 8.88
CA VAL A 171 -5.95 -12.59 8.83
C VAL A 171 -5.73 -11.10 9.11
N GLY A 172 -4.53 -10.71 9.54
CA GLY A 172 -4.17 -9.34 9.84
C GLY A 172 -2.69 -9.21 10.22
N MET A 173 -2.18 -8.00 10.15
CA MET A 173 -0.81 -7.66 10.53
C MET A 173 -0.76 -6.23 11.05
N ARG A 174 0.06 -6.00 12.08
CA ARG A 174 0.60 -4.69 12.45
C ARG A 174 2.12 -4.77 12.34
N ALA A 175 2.73 -3.77 11.71
CA ALA A 175 4.17 -3.63 11.64
C ALA A 175 4.57 -2.28 12.21
N SER A 176 5.62 -2.27 13.02
CA SER A 176 6.09 -1.06 13.68
C SER A 176 7.61 -0.96 13.67
N SER A 177 8.14 0.20 13.27
CA SER A 177 9.57 0.54 13.32
C SER A 177 9.74 2.04 13.05
N ALA A 178 10.80 2.64 13.62
CA ALA A 178 11.15 4.03 13.35
C ALA A 178 11.27 4.30 11.84
N GLY A 179 10.51 5.30 11.34
CA GLY A 179 10.51 5.67 9.93
C GLY A 179 9.77 4.73 8.98
N LEU A 180 9.05 3.73 9.47
CA LEU A 180 8.36 2.76 8.63
C LEU A 180 7.00 3.31 8.15
N ILE A 181 6.80 3.37 6.84
CA ILE A 181 5.54 3.83 6.23
C ILE A 181 4.58 2.66 5.97
N ALA A 182 5.10 1.53 5.49
CA ALA A 182 4.30 0.37 5.11
C ALA A 182 5.07 -0.92 5.32
N ALA A 183 4.32 -2.02 5.49
CA ALA A 183 4.87 -3.36 5.51
C ALA A 183 4.00 -4.31 4.71
N ARG A 184 4.59 -5.38 4.20
CA ARG A 184 3.89 -6.44 3.49
C ARG A 184 4.56 -7.79 3.67
N LEU A 185 3.76 -8.84 3.65
CA LEU A 185 4.23 -10.20 3.75
C LEU A 185 4.59 -10.74 2.37
N VAL A 186 5.69 -11.47 2.31
CA VAL A 186 6.14 -12.15 1.09
C VAL A 186 6.19 -13.63 1.40
N PHE A 187 5.27 -14.38 0.77
CA PHE A 187 5.22 -15.84 0.88
C PHE A 187 5.93 -16.46 -0.32
N SER A 188 6.72 -17.51 -0.11
CA SER A 188 7.47 -18.16 -1.19
C SER A 188 6.57 -18.83 -2.24
N GLN A 189 5.37 -19.25 -1.85
CA GLN A 189 4.42 -19.98 -2.71
C GLN A 189 3.21 -19.14 -3.13
N TYR A 190 3.17 -17.85 -2.77
CA TYR A 190 2.04 -16.98 -3.07
C TYR A 190 2.52 -15.72 -3.81
N PRO A 191 1.93 -15.39 -4.97
CA PRO A 191 2.38 -14.23 -5.76
C PRO A 191 2.03 -12.89 -5.09
N TRP A 192 0.94 -12.87 -4.32
CA TRP A 192 0.39 -11.67 -3.74
C TRP A 192 1.04 -11.33 -2.39
N ARG A 193 1.25 -10.03 -2.18
CA ARG A 193 1.97 -9.48 -1.03
C ARG A 193 1.01 -8.65 -0.18
N PRO A 194 0.19 -9.29 0.67
CA PRO A 194 -0.73 -8.56 1.53
C PRO A 194 0.06 -7.67 2.49
N GLY A 195 -0.35 -6.42 2.63
CA GLY A 195 0.33 -5.43 3.46
C GLY A 195 -0.59 -4.55 4.28
N CYS A 196 0.03 -3.76 5.15
CA CYS A 196 -0.62 -2.80 6.02
C CYS A 196 0.16 -1.48 6.04
N ILE A 197 -0.50 -0.43 6.51
CA ILE A 197 0.17 0.81 6.92
C ILE A 197 0.94 0.48 8.20
N ALA A 198 2.17 0.95 8.30
CA ALA A 198 2.99 0.75 9.48
C ALA A 198 2.72 1.83 10.53
N SER A 199 3.26 1.63 11.74
CA SER A 199 3.29 2.64 12.79
C SER A 199 4.71 2.85 13.29
N ASP A 200 4.95 3.97 13.96
CA ASP A 200 6.17 4.14 14.73
C ASP A 200 6.16 3.24 16.00
N THR A 201 7.33 3.08 16.64
CA THR A 201 7.55 2.32 17.89
C THR A 201 7.84 3.21 19.08
#